data_AF-A0A1G8WXR8-F1
#
_entry.id   AF-A0A1G8WXR8-F1
#
_cell.length_a   1.000
_cell.length_b   1.000
_cell.length_c   1.000
_cell.angle_alpha   90.00
_cell.angle_beta   90.00
_cell.angle_gamma   90.00
#
_symmetry.space_group_name_H-M   'P 1'
#
loop_
_entity.id
_entity.type
_entity.pdbx_description
1 polymer ?
#
loop_
_entity_poly.entity_id
_entity_poly.type
_entity_poly.pdbx_seq_one_letter_code
_entity_poly.pdbx_strand_id
1 'polypeptide(L)'
;MTDQPGPKPSTADSEPAPTIEELLADLETVAGDRADAQTQAERRDVEHLLLEAYERGLIESGVRDLGQRDAAEALVGSVIFASPLLVEDGIFDIADHLFDVAVAGVPVFLLANTLFVVVMTYALLQWTGRDTDETALLFGHVPARLVMTLAVSLLVTTALMTVWGRVDGWQSPLAALARINVIWTVGSLGAALGDILADDAPAVASSPTLDDSPAVAAKRPQAIREMRDSALVAALHEQFDDLESVVDDTGERQAVNRIRERSVQATVEDTLGDRIQKYTSRDIAEGFVGSIFFAIPFLVEDGVFDVAEYFLSFQVGVFPVFFLLNTVFVLLMILALVYWAGPQDVRVNRPLLGVIPRRLIGIALVSLLTTAALMTMWGRVAWEDPVVALARVSVVWTVASFGAALGDILPGESSGADINDDLAALADQND
;
A
#
# COMPACT_ATOMS: atom_id res chain seq x y z
N MET A 1 -7.02 -53.58 -14.19
CA MET A 1 -7.57 -52.21 -14.14
C MET A 1 -6.49 -51.34 -13.55
N THR A 2 -5.71 -50.73 -14.42
CA THR A 2 -4.59 -49.83 -14.08
C THR A 2 -5.14 -48.42 -13.99
N ASP A 3 -5.16 -47.87 -12.78
CA ASP A 3 -5.47 -46.46 -12.53
C ASP A 3 -4.38 -45.59 -13.15
N GLN A 4 -4.74 -44.82 -14.17
CA GLN A 4 -3.92 -43.70 -14.63
C GLN A 4 -4.15 -42.52 -13.68
N PRO A 5 -3.10 -41.91 -13.12
CA PRO A 5 -3.25 -40.62 -12.45
C PRO A 5 -3.60 -39.56 -13.51
N GLY A 6 -4.72 -38.86 -13.30
CA GLY A 6 -5.16 -37.75 -14.16
C GLY A 6 -4.13 -36.63 -14.23
N PRO A 7 -4.19 -35.78 -15.26
CA PRO A 7 -3.23 -34.69 -15.45
C PRO A 7 -3.30 -33.72 -14.26
N LYS A 8 -2.14 -33.43 -13.68
CA LYS A 8 -1.98 -32.33 -12.72
C LYS A 8 -2.42 -31.02 -13.40
N PRO A 9 -3.25 -30.17 -12.77
CA PRO A 9 -3.48 -28.83 -13.27
C PRO A 9 -2.13 -28.11 -13.35
N SER A 10 -1.83 -27.57 -14.53
CA SER A 10 -0.69 -26.70 -14.76
C SER A 10 -0.81 -25.52 -13.80
N THR A 11 0.20 -25.32 -12.96
CA THR A 11 0.50 -24.03 -12.37
C THR A 11 0.90 -23.13 -13.54
N ALA A 12 -0.07 -22.46 -14.14
CA ALA A 12 0.23 -21.25 -14.87
C ALA A 12 0.72 -20.28 -13.80
N ASP A 13 2.03 -20.05 -13.77
CA ASP A 13 2.58 -18.89 -13.10
C ASP A 13 1.84 -17.69 -13.69
N SER A 14 1.04 -17.00 -12.89
CA SER A 14 0.36 -15.78 -13.30
C SER A 14 1.45 -14.75 -13.57
N GLU A 15 1.87 -14.61 -14.82
CA GLU A 15 2.71 -13.48 -15.23
C GLU A 15 1.96 -12.19 -14.86
N PRO A 16 2.66 -11.19 -14.28
CA PRO A 16 2.04 -9.90 -13.98
C PRO A 16 1.43 -9.28 -15.25
N ALA A 17 0.39 -8.46 -15.07
CA ALA A 17 -0.23 -7.75 -16.18
C ALA A 17 0.83 -7.03 -17.03
N PRO A 18 0.80 -7.18 -18.36
CA PRO A 18 1.80 -6.60 -19.24
C PRO A 18 1.63 -5.08 -19.36
N THR A 19 2.75 -4.37 -19.34
CA THR A 19 2.77 -2.90 -19.39
C THR A 19 2.53 -2.37 -20.81
N ILE A 20 2.15 -1.10 -20.95
CA ILE A 20 2.00 -0.46 -22.26
C ILE A 20 3.29 -0.55 -23.09
N GLU A 21 4.47 -0.44 -22.47
CA GLU A 21 5.75 -0.55 -23.17
C GLU A 21 5.98 -1.95 -23.72
N GLU A 22 5.64 -2.99 -22.95
CA GLU A 22 5.73 -4.38 -23.40
C GLU A 22 4.76 -4.68 -24.54
N LEU A 23 3.52 -4.19 -24.44
CA LEU A 23 2.50 -4.36 -25.48
C LEU A 23 2.90 -3.65 -26.78
N LEU A 24 3.44 -2.42 -26.68
CA LEU A 24 3.93 -1.67 -27.83
C LEU A 24 5.18 -2.29 -28.44
N ALA A 25 6.11 -2.79 -27.62
CA ALA A 25 7.30 -3.50 -28.08
C ALA A 25 6.93 -4.81 -28.80
N ASP A 26 6.04 -5.61 -28.22
CA ASP A 26 5.53 -6.84 -28.84
C ASP A 26 4.83 -6.50 -30.17
N LEU A 27 4.00 -5.45 -30.20
CA LEU A 27 3.32 -4.98 -31.42
C LEU A 27 4.30 -4.52 -32.52
N GLU A 28 5.42 -3.91 -32.15
CA GLU A 28 6.48 -3.52 -33.08
C GLU A 28 7.14 -4.75 -33.73
N THR A 29 7.33 -5.84 -32.97
CA THR A 29 7.92 -7.09 -33.49
C THR A 29 7.03 -7.81 -34.51
N VAL A 30 5.69 -7.69 -34.39
CA VAL A 30 4.72 -8.36 -35.28
C VAL A 30 4.79 -7.84 -36.71
N ALA A 31 5.08 -6.56 -36.91
CA ALA A 31 5.07 -5.98 -38.26
C ALA A 31 6.43 -6.13 -38.98
N GLY A 32 7.54 -6.18 -38.25
CA GLY A 32 8.90 -6.16 -38.82
C GLY A 32 9.14 -5.02 -39.84
N ASP A 33 10.32 -5.00 -40.46
CA ASP A 33 10.66 -3.99 -41.49
C ASP A 33 10.00 -4.26 -42.85
N ARG A 34 9.26 -5.37 -43.00
CA ARG A 34 8.72 -5.85 -44.30
C ARG A 34 7.20 -5.91 -44.38
N ALA A 35 6.47 -5.48 -43.35
CA ALA A 35 5.01 -5.38 -43.39
C ALA A 35 4.52 -4.54 -44.58
N ASP A 36 3.44 -4.98 -45.19
CA ASP A 36 2.77 -4.24 -46.25
C ASP A 36 2.04 -3.00 -45.68
N ALA A 37 1.56 -2.14 -46.59
CA ALA A 37 0.93 -0.87 -46.19
C ALA A 37 -0.36 -1.08 -45.37
N GLN A 38 -1.02 -2.23 -45.52
CA GLN A 38 -2.26 -2.56 -44.82
C GLN A 38 -1.96 -3.00 -43.39
N THR A 39 -1.01 -3.92 -43.20
CA THR A 39 -0.53 -4.36 -41.87
C THR A 39 0.01 -3.19 -41.06
N GLN A 40 0.73 -2.25 -41.69
CA GLN A 40 1.18 -1.03 -41.01
C GLN A 40 0.05 -0.07 -40.63
N ALA A 41 -1.08 -0.09 -41.32
CA ALA A 41 -2.24 0.73 -40.98
C ALA A 41 -2.95 0.15 -39.74
N GLU A 42 -3.28 -1.15 -39.78
CA GLU A 42 -3.95 -1.83 -38.65
C GLU A 42 -3.09 -1.77 -37.37
N ARG A 43 -1.77 -1.93 -37.49
CA ARG A 43 -0.84 -1.79 -36.36
C ARG A 43 -0.95 -0.40 -35.70
N ARG A 44 -1.02 0.67 -36.49
CA ARG A 44 -1.11 2.04 -35.94
C ARG A 44 -2.45 2.26 -35.24
N ASP A 45 -3.51 1.62 -35.71
CA ASP A 45 -4.83 1.73 -35.07
C ASP A 45 -4.84 1.01 -33.72
N VAL A 46 -4.24 -0.18 -33.63
CA VAL A 46 -4.01 -0.87 -32.34
C VAL A 46 -3.13 -0.03 -31.41
N GLU A 47 -2.02 0.53 -31.92
CA GLU A 47 -1.12 1.42 -31.17
C GLU A 47 -1.88 2.64 -30.60
N HIS A 48 -2.75 3.26 -31.39
CA HIS A 48 -3.56 4.39 -30.94
C HIS A 48 -4.58 4.02 -29.86
N LEU A 49 -5.19 2.84 -29.94
CA LEU A 49 -6.14 2.36 -28.93
C LEU A 49 -5.45 1.96 -27.63
N LEU A 50 -4.27 1.32 -27.71
CA LEU A 50 -3.44 1.01 -26.53
C LEU A 50 -2.97 2.29 -25.81
N LEU A 51 -2.52 3.30 -26.55
CA LEU A 51 -2.13 4.59 -25.98
C LEU A 51 -3.31 5.34 -25.34
N GLU A 52 -4.50 5.27 -25.95
CA GLU A 52 -5.71 5.86 -25.36
C GLU A 52 -6.14 5.09 -24.10
N ALA A 53 -6.04 3.77 -24.10
CA ALA A 53 -6.33 2.93 -22.93
C ALA A 53 -5.36 3.27 -21.78
N TYR A 54 -4.07 3.45 -22.08
CA TYR A 54 -3.07 3.94 -21.13
C TYR A 54 -3.41 5.34 -20.58
N GLU A 55 -3.74 6.31 -21.45
CA GLU A 55 -4.10 7.67 -21.00
C GLU A 55 -5.33 7.72 -20.08
N ARG A 56 -6.18 6.69 -20.14
CA ARG A 56 -7.37 6.54 -19.30
C ARG A 56 -7.16 5.66 -18.08
N GLY A 57 -5.95 5.15 -17.87
CA GLY A 57 -5.62 4.26 -16.76
C GLY A 57 -6.17 2.84 -16.90
N LEU A 58 -6.49 2.40 -18.12
CA LEU A 58 -6.98 1.02 -18.39
C LEU A 58 -5.84 0.03 -18.65
N ILE A 59 -4.62 0.53 -18.84
CA ILE A 59 -3.39 -0.24 -19.01
C ILE A 59 -2.31 0.54 -18.24
N GLU A 60 -1.49 -0.16 -17.46
CA GLU A 60 -0.42 0.47 -16.68
C GLU A 60 0.84 0.69 -17.53
N SER A 61 1.62 1.73 -17.18
CA SER A 61 2.99 1.89 -17.67
C SER A 61 3.97 1.40 -16.63
N GLY A 62 4.99 0.68 -17.09
CA GLY A 62 6.12 0.30 -16.24
C GLY A 62 6.99 1.49 -15.88
N VAL A 63 7.05 2.54 -16.70
CA VAL A 63 8.01 3.63 -16.53
C VAL A 63 7.34 4.89 -15.99
N ARG A 64 7.61 5.23 -14.72
CA ARG A 64 7.14 6.48 -14.10
C ARG A 64 8.21 7.55 -14.07
N ASP A 65 7.90 8.70 -14.68
CA ASP A 65 8.68 9.93 -14.55
C ASP A 65 8.21 10.75 -13.35
N LEU A 66 9.18 11.24 -12.55
CA LEU A 66 8.91 12.11 -11.41
C LEU A 66 8.41 13.49 -11.86
N GLY A 67 7.19 13.83 -11.44
CA GLY A 67 6.53 15.08 -11.79
C GLY A 67 6.47 16.11 -10.64
N GLN A 68 6.19 17.36 -10.99
CA GLN A 68 5.84 18.40 -10.00
C GLN A 68 4.52 18.09 -9.26
N ARG A 69 3.68 17.25 -9.85
CA ARG A 69 2.41 16.79 -9.29
C ARG A 69 2.62 15.90 -8.07
N ASP A 70 3.53 14.93 -8.17
CA ASP A 70 3.89 14.02 -7.06
C ASP A 70 4.32 14.81 -5.81
N ALA A 71 5.08 15.89 -5.99
CA ALA A 71 5.49 16.77 -4.89
C ALA A 71 4.31 17.53 -4.25
N ALA A 72 3.31 17.93 -5.06
CA ALA A 72 2.11 18.57 -4.54
C ALA A 72 1.21 17.58 -3.78
N GLU A 73 1.12 16.33 -4.24
CA GLU A 73 0.35 15.26 -3.60
C GLU A 73 0.98 14.82 -2.27
N ALA A 74 2.30 14.65 -2.26
CA ALA A 74 3.08 14.43 -1.03
C ALA A 74 2.88 15.58 -0.03
N LEU A 75 2.83 16.83 -0.51
CA LEU A 75 2.56 18.00 0.34
C LEU A 75 1.15 17.94 0.94
N VAL A 76 0.13 17.73 0.12
CA VAL A 76 -1.27 17.68 0.57
C VAL A 76 -1.47 16.57 1.59
N GLY A 77 -0.95 15.38 1.30
CA GLY A 77 -0.95 14.24 2.21
C GLY A 77 -0.27 14.59 3.54
N SER A 78 0.93 15.18 3.51
CA SER A 78 1.63 15.59 4.72
C SER A 78 0.83 16.58 5.56
N VAL A 79 0.16 17.56 4.95
CA VAL A 79 -0.62 18.57 5.70
C VAL A 79 -1.85 17.95 6.36
N ILE A 80 -2.61 17.13 5.62
CA ILE A 80 -3.84 16.51 6.11
C ILE A 80 -3.55 15.64 7.33
N PHE A 81 -2.47 14.86 7.29
CA PHE A 81 -2.12 13.93 8.36
C PHE A 81 -1.37 14.56 9.53
N ALA A 82 -0.51 15.56 9.28
CA ALA A 82 0.22 16.22 10.37
C ALA A 82 -0.64 17.23 11.14
N SER A 83 -1.61 17.87 10.48
CA SER A 83 -2.34 19.00 11.08
C SER A 83 -3.14 18.69 12.34
N PRO A 84 -3.86 17.56 12.49
CA PRO A 84 -4.59 17.26 13.72
C PRO A 84 -3.64 17.14 14.92
N LEU A 85 -2.45 16.59 14.68
CA LEU A 85 -1.46 16.38 15.74
C LEU A 85 -0.83 17.69 16.20
N LEU A 86 -0.77 18.74 15.37
CA LEU A 86 -0.22 20.05 15.76
C LEU A 86 -0.94 20.71 16.94
N VAL A 87 -2.10 20.21 17.37
CA VAL A 87 -2.86 20.75 18.50
C VAL A 87 -2.63 19.94 19.78
N GLU A 88 -2.05 18.74 19.68
CA GLU A 88 -1.83 17.84 20.81
C GLU A 88 -0.50 18.09 21.52
N ASP A 89 -0.50 17.95 22.85
CA ASP A 89 0.70 18.18 23.67
C ASP A 89 1.59 16.94 23.79
N GLY A 90 1.06 15.73 23.57
CA GLY A 90 1.85 14.49 23.67
C GLY A 90 3.02 14.41 22.67
N ILE A 91 3.05 15.22 21.60
CA ILE A 91 4.23 15.34 20.72
C ILE A 91 5.46 15.79 21.51
N PHE A 92 5.27 16.71 22.46
CA PHE A 92 6.36 17.24 23.26
C PHE A 92 6.92 16.17 24.18
N ASP A 93 6.06 15.43 24.87
CA ASP A 93 6.46 14.33 25.75
C ASP A 93 7.22 13.24 24.97
N ILE A 94 6.74 12.90 23.77
CA ILE A 94 7.42 11.93 22.89
C ILE A 94 8.77 12.49 22.46
N ALA A 95 8.83 13.74 22.01
CA ALA A 95 10.08 14.35 21.55
C ALA A 95 11.14 14.42 22.64
N ASP A 96 10.74 14.77 23.86
CA ASP A 96 11.62 14.80 25.03
C ASP A 96 12.11 13.38 25.33
N HIS A 97 11.23 12.37 25.31
CA HIS A 97 11.64 10.96 25.48
C HIS A 97 12.63 10.49 24.40
N LEU A 98 12.36 10.75 23.13
CA LEU A 98 13.22 10.33 22.01
C LEU A 98 14.63 10.93 22.12
N PHE A 99 14.73 12.15 22.65
CA PHE A 99 15.99 12.87 22.80
C PHE A 99 16.75 12.50 24.09
N ASP A 100 16.05 12.42 25.22
CA ASP A 100 16.66 12.23 26.54
C ASP A 100 17.22 10.82 26.75
N VAL A 101 16.65 9.82 26.08
CA VAL A 101 17.16 8.44 26.17
C VAL A 101 18.36 8.26 25.23
N ALA A 102 19.54 8.58 25.78
CA ALA A 102 20.81 8.46 25.09
C ALA A 102 21.69 7.33 25.64
N VAL A 103 22.24 6.51 24.73
CA VAL A 103 23.27 5.51 25.06
C VAL A 103 24.61 6.01 24.54
N ALA A 104 25.58 6.19 25.43
CA ALA A 104 26.88 6.79 25.10
C ALA A 104 26.77 8.17 24.41
N GLY A 105 25.76 8.97 24.75
CA GLY A 105 25.51 10.29 24.17
C GLY A 105 24.80 10.26 22.81
N VAL A 106 24.40 9.08 22.31
CA VAL A 106 23.63 8.92 21.07
C VAL A 106 22.14 8.75 21.41
N PRO A 107 21.23 9.62 20.91
CA PRO A 107 19.80 9.52 21.18
C PRO A 107 19.20 8.35 20.39
N VAL A 108 19.18 7.17 21.00
CA VAL A 108 18.92 5.91 20.29
C VAL A 108 17.49 5.87 19.75
N PHE A 109 16.52 6.34 20.53
CA PHE A 109 15.12 6.34 20.10
C PHE A 109 14.83 7.39 19.02
N LEU A 110 15.47 8.56 19.04
CA LEU A 110 15.38 9.51 17.93
C LEU A 110 15.92 8.92 16.62
N LEU A 111 17.05 8.20 16.67
CA LEU A 111 17.60 7.50 15.51
C LEU A 111 16.70 6.36 15.05
N ALA A 112 16.16 5.58 15.99
CA ALA A 112 15.23 4.50 15.69
C ALA A 112 13.94 5.04 15.04
N ASN A 113 13.40 6.16 15.55
CA ASN A 113 12.23 6.80 14.97
C ASN A 113 12.54 7.33 13.56
N THR A 114 13.68 7.98 13.36
CA THR A 114 14.11 8.44 12.03
C THR A 114 14.25 7.28 11.04
N LEU A 115 14.83 6.17 11.47
CA LEU A 115 14.94 4.96 10.65
C LEU A 115 13.55 4.38 10.35
N PHE A 116 12.68 4.33 11.36
CA PHE A 116 11.30 3.88 11.22
C PHE A 116 10.54 4.71 10.17
N VAL A 117 10.69 6.04 10.18
CA VAL A 117 10.13 6.93 9.16
C VAL A 117 10.57 6.52 7.77
N VAL A 118 11.88 6.43 7.54
CA VAL A 118 12.44 6.10 6.23
C VAL A 118 11.99 4.72 5.76
N VAL A 119 12.09 3.71 6.63
CA VAL A 119 11.71 2.33 6.32
C VAL A 119 10.22 2.22 6.05
N MET A 120 9.38 2.91 6.82
CA MET A 120 7.93 2.84 6.62
C MET A 120 7.46 3.58 5.38
N THR A 121 8.01 4.77 5.10
CA THR A 121 7.72 5.46 3.84
C THR A 121 8.14 4.61 2.65
N TYR A 122 9.32 3.97 2.73
CA TYR A 122 9.78 3.04 1.71
C TYR A 122 8.85 1.83 1.56
N ALA A 123 8.49 1.18 2.67
CA ALA A 123 7.60 0.03 2.67
C ALA A 123 6.22 0.38 2.09
N LEU A 124 5.68 1.57 2.36
CA LEU A 124 4.43 2.05 1.77
C LEU A 124 4.53 2.23 0.26
N LEU A 125 5.61 2.87 -0.22
CA LEU A 125 5.84 3.05 -1.65
C LEU A 125 6.00 1.70 -2.37
N GLN A 126 6.83 0.82 -1.79
CA GLN A 126 7.08 -0.52 -2.33
C GLN A 126 5.82 -1.40 -2.30
N TRP A 127 5.03 -1.35 -1.23
CA TRP A 127 3.79 -2.11 -1.09
C TRP A 127 2.80 -1.82 -2.23
N THR A 128 2.81 -0.59 -2.73
CA THR A 128 1.95 -0.19 -3.84
C THR A 128 2.52 -0.51 -5.23
N GLY A 129 3.63 -1.25 -5.34
CA GLY A 129 4.26 -1.56 -6.63
C GLY A 129 4.87 -0.34 -7.34
N ARG A 130 4.85 0.83 -6.70
CA ARG A 130 5.25 2.10 -7.33
C ARG A 130 6.76 2.28 -7.50
N ASP A 131 7.55 1.38 -6.93
CA ASP A 131 9.01 1.52 -6.78
C ASP A 131 9.81 0.59 -7.71
N THR A 132 9.17 -0.38 -8.36
CA THR A 132 9.86 -1.46 -9.09
C THR A 132 10.54 -1.00 -10.38
N ASP A 133 10.11 0.12 -10.97
CA ASP A 133 10.59 0.60 -12.27
C ASP A 133 10.81 2.13 -12.31
N GLU A 134 11.24 2.72 -11.18
CA GLU A 134 11.60 4.14 -11.14
C GLU A 134 12.94 4.38 -11.88
N THR A 135 12.90 5.17 -12.95
CA THR A 135 14.09 5.51 -13.77
C THR A 135 15.05 6.45 -13.05
N ALA A 136 14.54 7.23 -12.11
CA ALA A 136 15.28 8.22 -11.35
C ALA A 136 15.79 7.63 -10.02
N LEU A 137 16.96 6.99 -10.05
CA LEU A 137 17.63 6.53 -8.82
C LEU A 137 18.61 7.58 -8.30
N LEU A 138 18.38 8.10 -7.09
CA LEU A 138 19.36 8.90 -6.39
C LEU A 138 20.53 8.02 -5.94
N PHE A 139 21.75 8.44 -6.27
CA PHE A 139 22.97 7.67 -6.06
C PHE A 139 22.94 6.25 -6.68
N GLY A 140 22.04 5.99 -7.63
CA GLY A 140 21.90 4.71 -8.34
C GLY A 140 21.30 3.56 -7.51
N HIS A 141 20.83 3.82 -6.28
CA HIS A 141 20.34 2.77 -5.37
C HIS A 141 19.09 3.16 -4.59
N VAL A 142 18.79 4.45 -4.47
CA VAL A 142 17.64 4.93 -3.68
C VAL A 142 16.62 5.55 -4.63
N PRO A 143 15.34 5.14 -4.59
CA PRO A 143 14.29 5.73 -5.41
C PRO A 143 14.17 7.24 -5.14
N ALA A 144 14.20 8.07 -6.18
CA ALA A 144 14.15 9.52 -5.99
C ALA A 144 12.78 9.97 -5.47
N ARG A 145 11.69 9.22 -5.72
CA ARG A 145 10.37 9.41 -5.12
C ARG A 145 10.43 9.32 -3.61
N LEU A 146 11.06 8.28 -3.06
CA LEU A 146 11.24 8.14 -1.60
C LEU A 146 11.92 9.40 -1.02
N VAL A 147 13.00 9.85 -1.65
CA VAL A 147 13.74 11.02 -1.18
C VAL A 147 12.90 12.29 -1.28
N MET A 148 12.17 12.46 -2.38
CA MET A 148 11.27 13.58 -2.60
C MET A 148 10.15 13.60 -1.56
N THR A 149 9.46 12.49 -1.33
CA THR A 149 8.39 12.35 -0.33
C THR A 149 8.91 12.65 1.07
N LEU A 150 10.07 12.11 1.45
CA LEU A 150 10.71 12.38 2.73
C LEU A 150 11.12 13.86 2.89
N ALA A 151 11.70 14.46 1.84
CA ALA A 151 12.13 15.86 1.87
C ALA A 151 10.95 16.83 1.92
N VAL A 152 9.94 16.63 1.07
CA VAL A 152 8.73 17.46 1.03
C VAL A 152 8.01 17.38 2.37
N SER A 153 7.75 16.17 2.89
CA SER A 153 7.08 16.01 4.18
C SER A 153 7.87 16.63 5.35
N LEU A 154 9.21 16.55 5.33
CA LEU A 154 10.05 17.17 6.36
C LEU A 154 9.97 18.69 6.31
N LEU A 155 10.04 19.28 5.11
CA LEU A 155 9.92 20.72 4.89
C LEU A 155 8.55 21.23 5.31
N VAL A 156 7.48 20.54 4.89
CA VAL A 156 6.09 20.87 5.25
C VAL A 156 5.90 20.80 6.76
N THR A 157 6.35 19.73 7.39
CA THR A 157 6.28 19.57 8.85
C THR A 157 7.01 20.68 9.58
N THR A 158 8.24 20.99 9.14
CA THR A 158 9.06 22.07 9.73
C THR A 158 8.37 23.43 9.59
N ALA A 159 7.79 23.70 8.42
CA ALA A 159 7.04 24.92 8.16
C ALA A 159 5.80 25.02 9.05
N LEU A 160 5.00 23.96 9.13
CA LEU A 160 3.80 23.90 9.99
C LEU A 160 4.18 24.13 11.45
N MET A 161 5.17 23.40 11.97
CA MET A 161 5.65 23.54 13.34
C MET A 161 6.17 24.94 13.65
N THR A 162 6.81 25.60 12.68
CA THR A 162 7.30 26.97 12.83
C THR A 162 6.16 27.98 12.80
N VAL A 163 5.25 27.88 11.83
CA VAL A 163 4.11 28.80 11.65
C VAL A 163 3.15 28.74 12.84
N TRP A 164 2.90 27.54 13.38
CA TRP A 164 2.05 27.33 14.54
C TRP A 164 2.76 27.61 15.88
N GLY A 165 4.02 28.03 15.87
CA GLY A 165 4.77 28.39 17.08
C GLY A 165 5.15 27.19 17.96
N ARG A 166 5.03 25.96 17.46
CA ARG A 166 5.31 24.72 18.21
C ARG A 166 6.81 24.43 18.41
N VAL A 167 7.68 25.14 17.71
CA VAL A 167 9.15 25.09 17.88
C VAL A 167 9.71 26.10 18.89
N ASP A 168 8.85 26.80 19.64
CA ASP A 168 9.23 27.80 20.65
C ASP A 168 10.27 28.83 20.15
N GLY A 169 10.05 29.33 18.92
CA GLY A 169 10.92 30.31 18.29
C GLY A 169 12.35 29.82 18.02
N TRP A 170 12.58 28.49 17.94
CA TRP A 170 13.89 27.89 17.69
C TRP A 170 14.95 28.16 18.78
N GLN A 171 14.53 28.49 20.01
CA GLN A 171 15.45 28.75 21.12
C GLN A 171 16.35 27.56 21.46
N SER A 172 15.81 26.34 21.34
CA SER A 172 16.56 25.08 21.39
C SER A 172 16.42 24.35 20.05
N PRO A 173 17.38 24.50 19.12
CA PRO A 173 17.30 23.85 17.81
C PRO A 173 17.19 22.33 17.89
N LEU A 174 17.85 21.70 18.88
CA LEU A 174 17.80 20.25 19.07
C LEU A 174 16.42 19.78 19.52
N ALA A 175 15.79 20.46 20.48
CA ALA A 175 14.43 20.14 20.91
C ALA A 175 13.43 20.39 19.77
N ALA A 176 13.61 21.46 18.99
CA ALA A 176 12.80 21.72 17.80
C ALA A 176 12.91 20.58 16.77
N LEU A 177 14.12 20.08 16.51
CA LEU A 177 14.34 18.95 15.61
C LEU A 177 13.70 17.65 16.11
N ALA A 178 13.77 17.36 17.40
CA ALA A 178 13.10 16.18 17.98
C ALA A 178 11.58 16.24 17.79
N ARG A 179 10.97 17.41 18.06
CA ARG A 179 9.52 17.64 17.87
C ARG A 179 9.12 17.53 16.40
N ILE A 180 9.92 18.11 15.51
CA ILE A 180 9.73 17.99 14.06
C ILE A 180 9.81 16.52 13.64
N ASN A 181 10.74 15.73 14.19
CA ASN A 181 10.91 14.32 13.84
C ASN A 181 9.67 13.48 14.19
N VAL A 182 9.03 13.74 15.33
CA VAL A 182 7.79 13.06 15.73
C VAL A 182 6.67 13.36 14.72
N ILE A 183 6.41 14.63 14.43
CA ILE A 183 5.35 14.98 13.46
C ILE A 183 5.70 14.53 12.05
N TRP A 184 6.98 14.58 11.69
CA TRP A 184 7.45 14.16 10.37
C TRP A 184 7.19 12.68 10.13
N THR A 185 7.14 11.86 11.18
CA THR A 185 6.68 10.47 11.07
C THR A 185 5.29 10.41 10.46
N VAL A 186 4.37 11.21 10.95
CA VAL A 186 2.97 11.20 10.48
C VAL A 186 2.84 11.92 9.15
N GLY A 187 3.58 13.03 8.98
CA GLY A 187 3.62 13.79 7.74
C GLY A 187 4.19 12.99 6.56
N SER A 188 5.20 12.16 6.78
CA SER A 188 5.81 11.31 5.74
C SER A 188 4.93 10.12 5.35
N LEU A 189 4.28 9.47 6.33
CA LEU A 189 3.27 8.43 6.05
C LEU A 189 2.09 9.03 5.28
N GLY A 190 1.61 10.20 5.70
CA GLY A 190 0.54 10.93 5.02
C GLY A 190 0.94 11.36 3.61
N ALA A 191 2.19 11.80 3.41
CA ALA A 191 2.72 12.15 2.09
C ALA A 191 2.77 10.94 1.15
N ALA A 192 3.23 9.78 1.65
CA ALA A 192 3.21 8.55 0.88
C ALA A 192 1.77 8.15 0.51
N LEU A 193 0.80 8.29 1.41
CA LEU A 193 -0.61 8.01 1.13
C LEU A 193 -1.27 9.02 0.18
N GLY A 194 -0.89 10.30 0.26
CA GLY A 194 -1.38 11.33 -0.66
C GLY A 194 -1.02 11.02 -2.10
N ASP A 195 0.22 10.55 -2.31
CA ASP A 195 0.72 10.03 -3.60
C ASP A 195 -0.07 8.78 -4.05
N ILE A 196 -0.54 7.96 -3.12
CA ILE A 196 -1.31 6.75 -3.43
C ILE A 196 -2.75 7.07 -3.86
N LEU A 197 -3.44 7.96 -3.13
CA LEU A 197 -4.87 8.23 -3.30
C LEU A 197 -5.21 9.17 -4.47
N ALA A 198 -4.24 9.93 -4.96
CA ALA A 198 -4.47 10.92 -6.00
C ALA A 198 -4.56 10.32 -7.42
N ASP A 199 -4.17 9.06 -7.59
CA ASP A 199 -4.27 8.32 -8.86
C ASP A 199 -5.68 7.74 -9.12
N ASP A 200 -6.44 7.39 -8.08
CA ASP A 200 -7.84 6.89 -8.20
C ASP A 200 -8.84 8.02 -8.54
N ALA A 201 -8.40 9.28 -8.49
CA ALA A 201 -9.21 10.41 -8.90
C ALA A 201 -9.22 10.48 -10.44
N PRO A 202 -10.40 10.48 -11.10
CA PRO A 202 -10.49 10.50 -12.55
C PRO A 202 -9.66 11.67 -13.07
N ALA A 203 -8.67 11.36 -13.90
CA ALA A 203 -7.70 12.30 -14.43
C ALA A 203 -8.40 13.56 -14.94
N VAL A 204 -8.38 14.64 -14.15
CA VAL A 204 -8.76 15.96 -14.63
C VAL A 204 -7.59 16.45 -15.47
N ALA A 205 -7.61 16.03 -16.75
CA ALA A 205 -6.93 16.59 -17.90
C ALA A 205 -5.60 17.30 -17.59
N SER A 206 -4.53 16.54 -17.44
CA SER A 206 -3.14 17.00 -17.64
C SER A 206 -2.31 15.78 -18.02
N SER A 207 -2.16 15.56 -19.33
CA SER A 207 -1.47 14.41 -19.92
C SER A 207 0.00 14.30 -19.47
N PRO A 208 0.52 13.11 -19.12
CA PRO A 208 1.95 12.89 -18.93
C PRO A 208 2.67 12.85 -20.28
N THR A 209 3.87 13.44 -20.31
CA THR A 209 4.68 13.66 -21.51
C THR A 209 5.46 12.42 -21.93
N LEU A 210 4.82 11.51 -22.65
CA LEU A 210 5.54 10.66 -23.63
C LEU A 210 5.68 11.50 -24.91
N ASP A 211 6.85 12.12 -25.06
CA ASP A 211 7.28 12.92 -26.22
C ASP A 211 6.23 13.94 -26.68
N ASP A 212 6.28 15.14 -26.08
CA ASP A 212 5.46 16.31 -26.39
C ASP A 212 5.85 16.94 -27.75
N SER A 213 6.12 16.08 -28.74
CA SER A 213 6.20 16.45 -30.13
C SER A 213 4.75 16.61 -30.62
N PRO A 214 4.28 17.83 -30.92
CA PRO A 214 2.91 18.08 -31.41
C PRO A 214 2.57 17.35 -32.72
N ALA A 215 3.52 16.60 -33.29
CA ALA A 215 3.34 15.71 -34.42
C ALA A 215 2.69 14.34 -34.07
N VAL A 216 2.81 13.85 -32.83
CA VAL A 216 2.27 12.53 -32.41
C VAL A 216 0.85 12.67 -31.86
N ALA A 217 0.60 13.66 -30.98
CA ALA A 217 -0.74 13.95 -30.45
C ALA A 217 -1.73 14.44 -31.53
N ALA A 218 -1.24 15.07 -32.60
CA ALA A 218 -2.07 15.58 -33.70
C ALA A 218 -2.53 14.51 -34.71
N LYS A 219 -2.12 13.24 -34.56
CA LYS A 219 -2.50 12.15 -35.46
C LYS A 219 -3.57 11.20 -34.93
N ARG A 220 -3.98 11.30 -33.66
CA ARG A 220 -5.01 10.42 -33.10
C ARG A 220 -6.42 10.82 -33.56
N PRO A 221 -7.21 9.89 -34.15
CA PRO A 221 -8.58 10.16 -34.57
C PRO A 221 -9.43 10.68 -33.40
N GLN A 222 -10.13 11.80 -33.60
CA GLN A 222 -11.00 12.40 -32.58
C GLN A 222 -12.09 11.42 -32.09
N ALA A 223 -12.50 10.48 -32.95
CA ALA A 223 -13.46 9.44 -32.63
C ALA A 223 -13.02 8.52 -31.48
N ILE A 224 -11.72 8.24 -31.32
CA ILE A 224 -11.19 7.38 -30.25
C ILE A 224 -11.27 8.09 -28.89
N ARG A 225 -10.91 9.38 -28.85
CA ARG A 225 -10.97 10.21 -27.64
C ARG A 225 -12.37 10.38 -27.05
N GLU A 226 -13.42 10.31 -27.87
CA GLU A 226 -14.80 10.47 -27.42
C GLU A 226 -15.46 9.14 -27.01
N MET A 227 -14.77 8.00 -27.14
CA MET A 227 -15.31 6.69 -26.75
C MET A 227 -15.49 6.59 -25.24
N ARG A 228 -16.42 5.75 -24.79
CA ARG A 228 -16.50 5.31 -23.39
C ARG A 228 -15.57 4.12 -23.17
N ASP A 229 -15.13 3.86 -21.95
CA ASP A 229 -14.11 2.83 -21.68
C ASP A 229 -14.52 1.44 -22.18
N SER A 230 -15.75 1.00 -21.88
CA SER A 230 -16.31 -0.24 -22.45
C SER A 230 -16.33 -0.30 -23.99
N ALA A 231 -16.50 0.84 -24.67
CA ALA A 231 -16.47 0.92 -26.13
C ALA A 231 -15.02 0.95 -26.66
N LEU A 232 -14.10 1.53 -25.90
CA LEU A 232 -12.68 1.53 -26.21
C LEU A 232 -12.10 0.11 -26.14
N VAL A 233 -12.44 -0.66 -25.10
CA VAL A 233 -12.05 -2.08 -24.98
C VAL A 233 -12.63 -2.92 -26.12
N ALA A 234 -13.90 -2.69 -26.47
CA ALA A 234 -14.51 -3.38 -27.60
C ALA A 234 -13.83 -3.04 -28.94
N ALA A 235 -13.50 -1.76 -29.17
CA ALA A 235 -12.78 -1.32 -30.36
C ALA A 235 -11.36 -1.90 -30.42
N LEU A 236 -10.68 -2.02 -29.27
CA LEU A 236 -9.37 -2.65 -29.17
C LEU A 236 -9.43 -4.13 -29.60
N HIS A 237 -10.46 -4.86 -29.16
CA HIS A 237 -10.66 -6.24 -29.59
C HIS A 237 -10.94 -6.38 -31.09
N GLU A 238 -11.80 -5.52 -31.63
CA GLU A 238 -12.13 -5.51 -33.06
C GLU A 238 -10.87 -5.23 -33.88
N GLN A 239 -10.03 -4.29 -33.46
CA GLN A 239 -8.79 -3.98 -34.17
C GLN A 239 -7.72 -5.07 -34.08
N PHE A 240 -7.67 -5.84 -32.99
CA PHE A 240 -6.83 -7.04 -32.96
C PHE A 240 -7.32 -8.12 -33.93
N ASP A 241 -8.64 -8.28 -34.10
CA ASP A 241 -9.22 -9.23 -35.07
C ASP A 241 -8.91 -8.79 -36.52
N ASP A 242 -8.99 -7.48 -36.81
CA ASP A 242 -8.63 -6.92 -38.11
C ASP A 242 -7.14 -7.09 -38.40
N LEU A 243 -6.26 -6.82 -37.42
CA LEU A 243 -4.82 -7.05 -37.54
C LEU A 243 -4.48 -8.53 -37.76
N GLU A 244 -5.13 -9.46 -37.07
CA GLU A 244 -4.92 -10.90 -37.29
C GLU A 244 -5.32 -11.32 -38.72
N SER A 245 -6.34 -10.69 -39.29
CA SER A 245 -6.88 -11.04 -40.61
C SER A 245 -5.96 -10.65 -41.77
N VAL A 246 -5.13 -9.62 -41.59
CA VAL A 246 -4.22 -9.08 -42.62
C VAL A 246 -2.82 -9.67 -42.55
N VAL A 247 -2.45 -10.28 -41.42
CA VAL A 247 -1.15 -10.90 -41.21
C VAL A 247 -1.04 -12.25 -41.94
N ASP A 248 0.06 -12.43 -42.66
CA ASP A 248 0.25 -13.55 -43.59
C ASP A 248 0.80 -14.82 -42.91
N ASP A 249 1.68 -14.70 -41.91
CA ASP A 249 2.35 -15.85 -41.29
C ASP A 249 1.63 -16.40 -40.03
N THR A 250 1.75 -17.72 -39.83
CA THR A 250 1.14 -18.38 -38.67
C THR A 250 1.81 -17.97 -37.35
N GLY A 251 3.11 -17.68 -37.37
CA GLY A 251 3.83 -17.18 -36.20
C GLY A 251 3.42 -15.76 -35.81
N GLU A 252 3.24 -14.88 -36.80
CA GLU A 252 2.77 -13.50 -36.57
C GLU A 252 1.33 -13.48 -36.04
N ARG A 253 0.43 -14.33 -36.53
CA ARG A 253 -0.93 -14.48 -35.95
C ARG A 253 -0.93 -14.98 -34.51
N GLN A 254 -0.02 -15.89 -34.16
CA GLN A 254 0.15 -16.33 -32.78
C GLN A 254 0.68 -15.22 -31.88
N ALA A 255 1.53 -14.33 -32.42
CA ALA A 255 2.00 -13.16 -31.70
C ALA A 255 0.87 -12.14 -31.48
N VAL A 256 0.05 -11.83 -32.51
CA VAL A 256 -1.14 -10.97 -32.36
C VAL A 256 -2.10 -11.50 -31.30
N ASN A 257 -2.41 -12.81 -31.33
CA ASN A 257 -3.28 -13.42 -30.33
C ASN A 257 -2.69 -13.34 -28.91
N ARG A 258 -1.36 -13.51 -28.77
CA ARG A 258 -0.69 -13.35 -27.48
C ARG A 258 -0.80 -11.91 -26.96
N ILE A 259 -0.57 -10.92 -27.81
CA ILE A 259 -0.69 -9.50 -27.46
C ILE A 259 -2.14 -9.17 -27.07
N ARG A 260 -3.12 -9.71 -27.80
CA ARG A 260 -4.55 -9.56 -27.49
C ARG A 260 -4.88 -10.12 -26.10
N GLU A 261 -4.51 -11.37 -25.82
CA GLU A 261 -4.75 -12.01 -24.51
C GLU A 261 -4.10 -11.21 -23.37
N ARG A 262 -2.87 -10.76 -23.59
CA ARG A 262 -2.11 -9.89 -22.68
C ARG A 262 -2.80 -8.54 -22.43
N SER A 263 -3.34 -7.92 -23.48
CA SER A 263 -4.06 -6.64 -23.39
C SER A 263 -5.40 -6.81 -22.67
N VAL A 264 -6.12 -7.91 -22.91
CA VAL A 264 -7.36 -8.26 -22.18
C VAL A 264 -7.06 -8.39 -20.70
N GLN A 265 -6.02 -9.13 -20.33
CA GLN A 265 -5.64 -9.32 -18.94
C GLN A 265 -5.36 -7.98 -18.25
N ALA A 266 -4.54 -7.13 -18.89
CA ALA A 266 -4.21 -5.80 -18.38
C ALA A 266 -5.45 -4.89 -18.17
N THR A 267 -6.49 -5.02 -19.00
CA THR A 267 -7.70 -4.17 -18.91
C THR A 267 -8.84 -4.76 -18.08
N VAL A 268 -8.83 -6.07 -17.82
CA VAL A 268 -9.92 -6.78 -17.12
C VAL A 268 -9.62 -7.04 -15.64
N GLU A 269 -8.35 -7.16 -15.25
CA GLU A 269 -7.94 -7.47 -13.87
C GLU A 269 -8.46 -6.47 -12.83
N ASP A 270 -8.78 -5.24 -13.24
CA ASP A 270 -9.28 -4.19 -12.34
C ASP A 270 -10.81 -4.23 -12.08
N THR A 271 -11.57 -5.06 -12.81
CA THR A 271 -13.06 -4.99 -12.78
C THR A 271 -13.81 -6.28 -12.46
N LEU A 272 -13.20 -7.46 -12.54
CA LEU A 272 -13.90 -8.73 -12.31
C LEU A 272 -13.02 -9.71 -11.53
N GLY A 273 -13.21 -9.70 -10.20
CA GLY A 273 -12.36 -10.44 -9.27
C GLY A 273 -12.49 -11.97 -9.30
N ASP A 274 -11.58 -12.63 -8.56
CA ASP A 274 -11.87 -13.91 -7.94
C ASP A 274 -10.96 -14.24 -6.74
N ARG A 275 -11.62 -14.45 -5.59
CA ARG A 275 -11.42 -15.57 -4.65
C ARG A 275 -10.00 -15.91 -4.16
N ILE A 276 -9.49 -15.15 -3.20
CA ILE A 276 -8.30 -15.51 -2.39
C ILE A 276 -8.70 -16.39 -1.18
N GLN A 277 -7.98 -17.50 -0.96
CA GLN A 277 -8.33 -18.58 -0.02
C GLN A 277 -7.32 -18.84 1.12
N LYS A 278 -6.32 -17.97 1.37
CA LYS A 278 -5.25 -18.23 2.35
C LYS A 278 -4.83 -16.97 3.11
N TYR A 279 -4.34 -17.15 4.35
CA TYR A 279 -3.72 -16.09 5.16
C TYR A 279 -2.20 -16.14 4.96
N THR A 280 -1.62 -15.11 4.38
CA THR A 280 -0.21 -15.08 3.94
C THR A 280 0.64 -14.09 4.76
N SER A 281 1.96 -14.12 4.55
CA SER A 281 2.88 -13.15 5.13
C SER A 281 2.66 -11.72 4.64
N ARG A 282 2.09 -11.56 3.44
CA ARG A 282 1.65 -10.26 2.90
C ARG A 282 0.50 -9.69 3.72
N ASP A 283 -0.50 -10.50 4.05
CA ASP A 283 -1.64 -10.08 4.87
C ASP A 283 -1.19 -9.62 6.28
N ILE A 284 -0.15 -10.27 6.83
CA ILE A 284 0.49 -9.82 8.09
C ILE A 284 1.14 -8.44 7.91
N ALA A 285 1.86 -8.23 6.81
CA ALA A 285 2.50 -6.94 6.52
C ALA A 285 1.46 -5.83 6.29
N GLU A 286 0.38 -6.12 5.59
CA GLU A 286 -0.73 -5.19 5.34
C GLU A 286 -1.48 -4.84 6.63
N GLY A 287 -1.76 -5.85 7.45
CA GLY A 287 -2.31 -5.65 8.78
C GLY A 287 -1.37 -4.84 9.69
N PHE A 288 -0.07 -5.08 9.60
CA PHE A 288 0.95 -4.33 10.32
C PHE A 288 0.95 -2.85 9.90
N VAL A 289 1.02 -2.56 8.60
CA VAL A 289 0.98 -1.19 8.04
C VAL A 289 -0.29 -0.46 8.46
N GLY A 290 -1.45 -1.09 8.27
CA GLY A 290 -2.74 -0.53 8.68
C GLY A 290 -2.78 -0.23 10.18
N SER A 291 -2.22 -1.10 11.01
CA SER A 291 -2.18 -0.89 12.46
C SER A 291 -1.37 0.33 12.88
N ILE A 292 -0.20 0.56 12.26
CA ILE A 292 0.64 1.74 12.54
C ILE A 292 -0.13 3.02 12.25
N PHE A 293 -0.72 3.10 11.07
CA PHE A 293 -1.36 4.31 10.58
C PHE A 293 -2.51 4.78 11.48
N PHE A 294 -3.34 3.83 11.89
CA PHE A 294 -4.48 4.10 12.76
C PHE A 294 -4.09 4.30 14.24
N ALA A 295 -2.96 3.73 14.68
CA ALA A 295 -2.46 3.89 16.05
C ALA A 295 -1.86 5.28 16.30
N ILE A 296 -1.10 5.82 15.35
CA ILE A 296 -0.29 7.05 15.51
C ILE A 296 -1.06 8.24 16.12
N PRO A 297 -2.29 8.60 15.68
CA PRO A 297 -3.02 9.72 16.28
C PRO A 297 -3.28 9.52 17.77
N PHE A 298 -3.60 8.29 18.18
CA PHE A 298 -3.85 7.94 19.57
C PHE A 298 -2.57 7.87 20.40
N LEU A 299 -1.41 7.61 19.81
CA LEU A 299 -0.15 7.65 20.55
C LEU A 299 0.16 9.04 21.09
N VAL A 300 -0.23 10.07 20.34
CA VAL A 300 0.03 11.47 20.65
C VAL A 300 -1.02 12.04 21.62
N GLU A 301 -2.21 11.44 21.67
CA GLU A 301 -3.29 11.89 22.53
C GLU A 301 -3.11 11.40 23.98
N ASP A 302 -3.31 12.28 24.96
CA ASP A 302 -3.24 11.92 26.38
C ASP A 302 -4.52 11.26 26.90
N GLY A 303 -5.66 11.44 26.21
CA GLY A 303 -6.94 10.81 26.55
C GLY A 303 -6.87 9.27 26.61
N VAL A 304 -5.90 8.66 25.94
CA VAL A 304 -5.59 7.22 26.04
C VAL A 304 -5.35 6.79 27.48
N PHE A 305 -4.68 7.62 28.28
CA PHE A 305 -4.38 7.29 29.67
C PHE A 305 -5.63 7.33 30.55
N ASP A 306 -6.50 8.31 30.35
CA ASP A 306 -7.76 8.44 31.09
C ASP A 306 -8.67 7.24 30.82
N VAL A 307 -8.75 6.80 29.56
CA VAL A 307 -9.53 5.61 29.18
C VAL A 307 -8.93 4.34 29.81
N ALA A 308 -7.60 4.22 29.83
CA ALA A 308 -6.93 3.08 30.45
C ALA A 308 -7.16 3.03 31.97
N GLU A 309 -7.15 4.17 32.66
CA GLU A 309 -7.50 4.25 34.08
C GLU A 309 -8.98 3.83 34.29
N TYR A 310 -9.88 4.31 33.43
CA TYR A 310 -11.28 3.90 33.47
C TYR A 310 -11.45 2.38 33.30
N PHE A 311 -10.69 1.74 32.42
CA PHE A 311 -10.73 0.28 32.23
C PHE A 311 -10.37 -0.51 33.49
N LEU A 312 -9.51 0.05 34.33
CA LEU A 312 -9.07 -0.56 35.59
C LEU A 312 -9.92 -0.16 36.80
N SER A 313 -10.77 0.86 36.67
CA SER A 313 -11.58 1.42 37.76
C SER A 313 -12.63 0.46 38.33
N PHE A 314 -13.16 -0.46 37.51
CA PHE A 314 -14.19 -1.40 37.93
C PHE A 314 -13.70 -2.85 37.83
N GLN A 315 -13.53 -3.48 38.99
CA GLN A 315 -12.98 -4.83 39.13
C GLN A 315 -13.96 -5.74 39.85
N VAL A 316 -14.13 -6.96 39.33
CA VAL A 316 -14.87 -8.04 40.00
C VAL A 316 -13.86 -9.13 40.33
N GLY A 317 -13.49 -9.23 41.60
CA GLY A 317 -12.39 -10.10 42.03
C GLY A 317 -11.05 -9.56 41.52
N VAL A 318 -10.34 -10.38 40.73
CA VAL A 318 -9.05 -10.00 40.12
C VAL A 318 -9.20 -9.49 38.68
N PHE A 319 -10.42 -9.44 38.15
CA PHE A 319 -10.68 -9.19 36.73
C PHE A 319 -11.18 -7.75 36.50
N PRO A 320 -10.44 -6.90 35.77
CA PRO A 320 -10.93 -5.59 35.33
C PRO A 320 -11.99 -5.78 34.23
N VAL A 321 -13.25 -5.50 34.56
CA VAL A 321 -14.38 -5.87 33.71
C VAL A 321 -14.40 -5.05 32.42
N PHE A 322 -14.15 -3.75 32.50
CA PHE A 322 -14.16 -2.88 31.32
C PHE A 322 -12.99 -3.16 30.38
N PHE A 323 -11.82 -3.49 30.92
CA PHE A 323 -10.69 -3.98 30.11
C PHE A 323 -11.07 -5.24 29.31
N LEU A 324 -11.66 -6.25 29.98
CA LEU A 324 -12.10 -7.47 29.32
C LEU A 324 -13.20 -7.20 28.27
N LEU A 325 -14.11 -6.28 28.57
CA LEU A 325 -15.16 -5.87 27.65
C LEU A 325 -14.57 -5.20 26.40
N ASN A 326 -13.56 -4.33 26.55
CA ASN A 326 -12.82 -3.76 25.41
C ASN A 326 -12.15 -4.85 24.58
N THR A 327 -11.46 -5.81 25.22
CA THR A 327 -10.85 -6.94 24.50
C THR A 327 -11.87 -7.73 23.70
N VAL A 328 -13.02 -8.06 24.30
CA VAL A 328 -14.10 -8.76 23.59
C VAL A 328 -14.65 -7.91 22.44
N PHE A 329 -14.87 -6.61 22.67
CA PHE A 329 -15.34 -5.67 21.66
C PHE A 329 -14.39 -5.63 20.45
N VAL A 330 -13.08 -5.50 20.67
CA VAL A 330 -12.06 -5.51 19.61
C VAL A 330 -12.12 -6.78 18.78
N LEU A 331 -12.14 -7.94 19.42
CA LEU A 331 -12.17 -9.23 18.72
C LEU A 331 -13.48 -9.40 17.92
N LEU A 332 -14.61 -8.97 18.47
CA LEU A 332 -15.89 -8.96 17.76
C LEU A 332 -15.87 -7.99 16.57
N MET A 333 -15.16 -6.87 16.69
CA MET A 333 -15.05 -5.92 15.59
C MET A 333 -14.19 -6.46 14.44
N ILE A 334 -13.02 -7.03 14.75
CA ILE A 334 -12.19 -7.71 13.74
C ILE A 334 -13.02 -8.80 13.04
N LEU A 335 -13.77 -9.59 13.81
CA LEU A 335 -14.66 -10.61 13.27
C LEU A 335 -15.70 -10.01 12.32
N ALA A 336 -16.35 -8.92 12.72
CA ALA A 336 -17.36 -8.26 11.90
C ALA A 336 -16.76 -7.63 10.63
N LEU A 337 -15.61 -6.98 10.71
CA LEU A 337 -14.96 -6.38 9.53
C LEU A 337 -14.55 -7.46 8.52
N VAL A 338 -13.86 -8.51 8.98
CA VAL A 338 -13.31 -9.54 8.09
C VAL A 338 -14.39 -10.48 7.55
N TYR A 339 -15.36 -10.87 8.38
CA TYR A 339 -16.32 -11.93 8.02
C TYR A 339 -17.73 -11.45 7.70
N TRP A 340 -18.11 -10.22 8.10
CA TRP A 340 -19.46 -9.69 7.86
C TRP A 340 -19.45 -8.52 6.87
N ALA A 341 -18.47 -7.63 6.94
CA ALA A 341 -18.34 -6.51 6.01
C ALA A 341 -17.48 -6.83 4.77
N GLY A 342 -16.64 -7.86 4.83
CA GLY A 342 -15.79 -8.28 3.73
C GLY A 342 -16.58 -8.93 2.58
N PRO A 343 -16.28 -8.61 1.29
CA PRO A 343 -16.95 -9.18 0.12
C PRO A 343 -16.56 -10.64 -0.20
N GLN A 344 -15.98 -11.38 0.74
CA GLN A 344 -15.42 -12.71 0.49
C GLN A 344 -16.27 -13.82 1.15
N ASP A 345 -16.53 -14.90 0.41
CA ASP A 345 -17.04 -16.18 0.94
C ASP A 345 -15.95 -16.82 1.84
N VAL A 346 -15.71 -16.27 3.03
CA VAL A 346 -14.66 -16.74 3.93
C VAL A 346 -15.08 -18.04 4.60
N ARG A 347 -14.70 -19.17 3.98
CA ARG A 347 -14.78 -20.48 4.65
C ARG A 347 -13.67 -20.56 5.71
N VAL A 348 -14.05 -20.80 6.96
CA VAL A 348 -13.12 -20.98 8.08
C VAL A 348 -12.25 -22.23 7.81
N ASN A 349 -11.04 -22.02 7.32
CA ASN A 349 -10.12 -23.10 7.03
C ASN A 349 -9.24 -23.37 8.27
N ARG A 350 -9.33 -24.60 8.83
CA ARG A 350 -8.57 -25.08 10.01
C ARG A 350 -8.61 -24.12 11.22
N PRO A 351 -9.78 -23.90 11.84
CA PRO A 351 -9.89 -23.06 13.04
C PRO A 351 -9.00 -23.54 14.19
N LEU A 352 -8.40 -22.61 14.94
CA LEU A 352 -7.70 -22.93 16.17
C LEU A 352 -8.73 -23.44 17.19
N LEU A 353 -8.46 -24.57 17.83
CA LEU A 353 -9.37 -25.25 18.76
C LEU A 353 -10.75 -25.59 18.16
N GLY A 354 -10.89 -25.61 16.83
CA GLY A 354 -12.15 -25.93 16.15
C GLY A 354 -13.16 -24.78 16.02
N VAL A 355 -12.94 -23.63 16.68
CA VAL A 355 -13.93 -22.53 16.78
C VAL A 355 -13.36 -21.17 16.39
N ILE A 356 -12.09 -20.88 16.66
CA ILE A 356 -11.54 -19.52 16.50
C ILE A 356 -10.81 -19.41 15.15
N PRO A 357 -11.18 -18.45 14.27
CA PRO A 357 -10.47 -18.26 13.01
C PRO A 357 -9.03 -17.79 13.24
N ARG A 358 -8.05 -18.39 12.57
CA ARG A 358 -6.63 -18.03 12.72
C ARG A 358 -6.33 -16.62 12.24
N ARG A 359 -6.98 -16.18 11.16
CA ARG A 359 -6.88 -14.82 10.61
C ARG A 359 -7.22 -13.75 11.67
N LEU A 360 -8.28 -13.98 12.46
CA LEU A 360 -8.63 -13.11 13.58
C LEU A 360 -7.51 -13.02 14.62
N ILE A 361 -6.89 -14.15 14.96
CA ILE A 361 -5.76 -14.18 15.91
C ILE A 361 -4.55 -13.47 15.32
N GLY A 362 -4.24 -13.69 14.04
CA GLY A 362 -3.15 -13.02 13.33
C GLY A 362 -3.29 -11.50 13.37
N ILE A 363 -4.43 -10.98 12.91
CA ILE A 363 -4.74 -9.54 12.93
C ILE A 363 -4.68 -8.97 14.36
N ALA A 364 -5.29 -9.66 15.33
CA ALA A 364 -5.29 -9.23 16.72
C ALA A 364 -3.88 -9.18 17.32
N LEU A 365 -3.06 -10.22 17.10
CA LEU A 365 -1.70 -10.29 17.64
C LEU A 365 -0.77 -9.31 16.95
N VAL A 366 -0.81 -9.19 15.62
CA VAL A 366 0.02 -8.25 14.87
C VAL A 366 -0.26 -6.83 15.34
N SER A 367 -1.53 -6.41 15.33
CA SER A 367 -1.91 -5.07 15.80
C SER A 367 -1.56 -4.80 17.28
N LEU A 368 -1.71 -5.81 18.15
CA LEU A 368 -1.35 -5.69 19.57
C LEU A 368 0.16 -5.51 19.75
N LEU A 369 0.96 -6.33 19.08
CA LEU A 369 2.42 -6.27 19.14
C LEU A 369 2.94 -4.97 18.55
N THR A 370 2.39 -4.53 17.41
CA THR A 370 2.72 -3.23 16.81
C THR A 370 2.44 -2.10 17.78
N THR A 371 1.26 -2.10 18.40
CA THR A 371 0.86 -1.08 19.35
C THR A 371 1.81 -1.05 20.56
N ALA A 372 2.07 -2.21 21.16
CA ALA A 372 2.97 -2.31 22.30
C ALA A 372 4.39 -1.83 21.96
N ALA A 373 4.90 -2.19 20.78
CA ALA A 373 6.20 -1.78 20.29
C ALA A 373 6.27 -0.25 20.07
N LEU A 374 5.28 0.32 19.37
CA LEU A 374 5.22 1.76 19.12
C LEU A 374 5.11 2.56 20.42
N MET A 375 4.18 2.18 21.32
CA MET A 375 4.02 2.86 22.60
C MET A 375 5.29 2.79 23.46
N THR A 376 6.03 1.68 23.39
CA THR A 376 7.31 1.53 24.10
C THR A 376 8.40 2.39 23.46
N MET A 377 8.52 2.36 22.14
CA MET A 377 9.50 3.15 21.39
C MET A 377 9.32 4.65 21.58
N TRP A 378 8.07 5.11 21.71
CA TRP A 378 7.72 6.51 21.90
C TRP A 378 7.62 6.93 23.38
N GLY A 379 7.97 6.05 24.31
CA GLY A 379 7.97 6.36 25.75
C GLY A 379 6.58 6.57 26.35
N ARG A 380 5.51 6.18 25.64
CA ARG A 380 4.12 6.35 26.08
C ARG A 380 3.68 5.28 27.08
N VAL A 381 4.44 4.21 27.23
CA VAL A 381 4.15 3.16 28.21
C VAL A 381 5.35 2.87 29.09
N ALA A 382 5.14 2.94 30.41
CA ALA A 382 6.09 2.47 31.42
C ALA A 382 5.68 1.07 31.85
N TRP A 383 6.62 0.13 31.81
CA TRP A 383 6.39 -1.29 32.11
C TRP A 383 6.53 -1.63 33.61
N GLU A 384 6.57 -0.62 34.48
CA GLU A 384 6.70 -0.76 35.93
C GLU A 384 5.45 -1.42 36.54
N ASP A 385 4.26 -1.03 36.05
CA ASP A 385 2.99 -1.71 36.32
C ASP A 385 2.48 -2.33 35.00
N PRO A 386 2.69 -3.64 34.80
CA PRO A 386 2.27 -4.32 33.58
C PRO A 386 0.76 -4.26 33.32
N VAL A 387 -0.08 -4.15 34.36
CA VAL A 387 -1.53 -4.12 34.20
C VAL A 387 -1.97 -2.78 33.63
N VAL A 388 -1.41 -1.69 34.17
CA VAL A 388 -1.63 -0.34 33.63
C VAL A 388 -1.06 -0.23 32.21
N ALA A 389 0.13 -0.79 31.96
CA ALA A 389 0.73 -0.81 30.63
C ALA A 389 -0.17 -1.52 29.61
N LEU A 390 -0.69 -2.71 29.94
CA LEU A 390 -1.60 -3.47 29.08
C LEU A 390 -2.93 -2.74 28.86
N ALA A 391 -3.47 -2.06 29.88
CA ALA A 391 -4.67 -1.25 29.73
C ALA A 391 -4.45 -0.12 28.71
N ARG A 392 -3.34 0.62 28.80
CA ARG A 392 -2.97 1.69 27.85
C ARG A 392 -2.79 1.17 26.44
N VAL A 393 -2.01 0.10 26.30
CA VAL A 393 -1.81 -0.59 25.01
C VAL A 393 -3.15 -1.05 24.43
N SER A 394 -4.08 -1.54 25.25
CA SER A 394 -5.38 -2.03 24.76
C SER A 394 -6.28 -0.95 24.15
N VAL A 395 -6.15 0.32 24.58
CA VAL A 395 -6.91 1.44 24.03
C VAL A 395 -6.44 1.74 22.61
N VAL A 396 -5.13 1.89 22.43
CA VAL A 396 -4.54 2.13 21.10
C VAL A 396 -4.72 0.89 20.20
N TRP A 397 -4.60 -0.31 20.78
CA TRP A 397 -4.81 -1.57 20.07
C TRP A 397 -6.19 -1.67 19.45
N THR A 398 -7.23 -1.11 20.09
CA THR A 398 -8.58 -1.07 19.52
C THR A 398 -8.57 -0.46 18.13
N VAL A 399 -7.97 0.72 17.97
CA VAL A 399 -7.95 1.45 16.69
C VAL A 399 -6.93 0.84 15.72
N ALA A 400 -5.77 0.41 16.23
CA ALA A 400 -4.77 -0.32 15.46
C ALA A 400 -5.31 -1.63 14.86
N SER A 401 -6.20 -2.31 15.58
CA SER A 401 -6.83 -3.55 15.11
C SER A 401 -7.81 -3.32 13.96
N PHE A 402 -8.47 -2.17 13.91
CA PHE A 402 -9.33 -1.79 12.78
C PHE A 402 -8.49 -1.50 11.56
N GLY A 403 -7.39 -0.76 11.72
CA GLY A 403 -6.41 -0.55 10.66
C GLY A 403 -5.85 -1.87 10.14
N ALA A 404 -5.51 -2.79 11.03
CA ALA A 404 -5.01 -4.10 10.65
C ALA A 404 -6.05 -4.94 9.90
N ALA A 405 -7.30 -4.94 10.36
CA ALA A 405 -8.39 -5.64 9.70
C ALA A 405 -8.71 -5.04 8.32
N LEU A 406 -8.68 -3.71 8.19
CA LEU A 406 -8.89 -3.03 6.91
C LEU A 406 -7.75 -3.28 5.93
N GLY A 407 -6.49 -3.20 6.38
CA GLY A 407 -5.32 -3.51 5.55
C GLY A 407 -5.40 -4.92 4.98
N ASP A 408 -5.79 -5.88 5.82
CA ASP A 408 -6.01 -7.29 5.45
C ASP A 408 -7.22 -7.51 4.51
N ILE A 409 -8.12 -6.54 4.35
CA ILE A 409 -9.29 -6.62 3.43
C ILE A 409 -9.00 -5.99 2.07
N LEU A 410 -7.99 -5.12 1.95
CA LEU A 410 -7.70 -4.42 0.69
C LEU A 410 -7.24 -5.39 -0.41
N PRO A 411 -7.67 -5.18 -1.66
CA PRO A 411 -7.33 -6.08 -2.76
C PRO A 411 -5.84 -6.00 -3.11
N GLY A 412 -5.16 -7.12 -2.93
CA GLY A 412 -3.84 -7.40 -3.48
C GLY A 412 -3.75 -8.90 -3.71
N GLU A 413 -3.42 -9.33 -4.93
CA GLU A 413 -3.35 -10.75 -5.23
C GLU A 413 -2.29 -11.44 -4.37
N SER A 414 -2.73 -12.38 -3.52
CA SER A 414 -1.84 -13.18 -2.67
C SER A 414 -1.44 -14.44 -3.44
N SER A 415 -0.28 -14.42 -4.09
CA SER A 415 0.42 -15.60 -4.62
C SER A 415 1.46 -16.17 -3.63
N GLY A 416 1.36 -15.84 -2.34
CA GLY A 416 2.30 -16.25 -1.30
C GLY A 416 2.10 -17.67 -0.75
N ALA A 417 3.18 -18.27 -0.24
CA ALA A 417 3.12 -19.53 0.51
C ALA A 417 2.29 -19.37 1.80
N ASP A 418 1.55 -20.42 2.17
CA ASP A 418 0.76 -20.43 3.40
C ASP A 418 1.71 -20.48 4.60
N ILE A 419 1.58 -19.57 5.56
CA ILE A 419 2.37 -19.57 6.80
C ILE A 419 2.27 -20.92 7.55
N ASN A 420 1.18 -21.66 7.34
CA ASN A 420 1.04 -23.00 7.90
C ASN A 420 2.03 -24.01 7.32
N ASP A 421 2.44 -23.87 6.06
CA ASP A 421 3.42 -24.77 5.44
C ASP A 421 4.81 -24.50 6.03
N ASP A 422 5.13 -23.24 6.31
CA ASP A 422 6.39 -22.83 6.96
C ASP A 422 6.44 -23.24 8.44
N LEU A 423 5.34 -23.05 9.19
CA LEU A 423 5.25 -23.47 10.59
C LEU A 423 5.25 -24.99 10.74
N ALA A 424 4.65 -25.73 9.82
CA ALA A 424 4.71 -27.18 9.79
C ALA A 424 6.14 -27.67 9.45
N ALA A 425 6.82 -27.03 8.51
CA ALA A 425 8.20 -27.34 8.18
C ALA A 425 9.19 -27.07 9.34
N LEU A 426 8.93 -26.05 10.17
CA LEU A 426 9.69 -25.75 11.38
C LEU A 426 9.40 -26.73 12.54
N ALA A 427 8.17 -27.27 12.60
CA ALA A 427 7.81 -28.30 13.57
C ALA A 427 8.44 -29.66 13.21
N ASP A 428 8.44 -30.03 11.93
CA ASP A 428 9.05 -31.28 11.42
C ASP A 428 10.59 -31.27 11.49
N GLN A 429 11.24 -30.11 11.63
CA GLN A 429 12.70 -30.00 11.84
C GLN A 429 13.13 -30.19 13.31
N ASN A 430 12.18 -30.20 14.25
CA ASN A 430 12.45 -30.36 15.68
C ASN A 430 12.09 -31.76 16.23
N ASP A 431 11.63 -32.67 15.37
CA ASP A 431 11.55 -34.12 15.60
C ASP A 431 12.70 -34.84 14.87
#